data_AF-A0A9N9YCM5-F1
#
_entry.id   AF-A0A9N9YCM5-F1
#
_cell.length_a   1.000
_cell.length_b   1.000
_cell.length_c   1.000
_cell.angle_alpha   90.00
_cell.angle_beta   90.00
_cell.angle_gamma   90.00
#
_symmetry.space_group_name_H-M   'P 1'
#
loop_
_entity.id
_entity.type
_entity.pdbx_description
1 polymer ?
#
loop_
_entity_poly.entity_id
_entity_poly.type
_entity_poly.pdbx_seq_one_letter_code
_entity_poly.pdbx_strand_id
1 'polypeptide(L)' 'MCKKASCDTCKKVTWWGCGAHVPMVMDTIPEEEQCTCEPKVEKGGKEYPPMAKSPS' A
#
# COMPACT_ATOMS: atom_id res chain seq x y z
N MET A 1 3.50 -13.04 2.11
CA MET A 1 2.17 -12.62 2.61
C MET A 1 2.11 -11.10 2.52
N CYS A 2 1.06 -10.52 1.93
CA CYS A 2 0.92 -9.07 1.96
C CYS A 2 0.33 -8.64 3.30
N LYS A 3 0.82 -7.55 3.86
CA LYS A 3 0.33 -6.98 5.11
C LYS A 3 0.35 -5.46 5.04
N LYS A 4 -0.36 -4.81 5.97
CA LYS A 4 -0.23 -3.37 6.20
C LYS A 4 1.18 -3.04 6.70
N ALA A 5 1.71 -1.92 6.25
CA ALA A 5 3.02 -1.37 6.61
C ALA A 5 2.94 0.16 6.61
N SER A 6 3.90 0.83 7.23
CA SER A 6 3.94 2.29 7.22
C SER A 6 4.85 2.78 6.10
N CYS A 7 4.44 3.83 5.38
CA CYS A 7 5.32 4.45 4.40
C CYS A 7 6.41 5.27 5.12
N ASP A 8 7.68 4.98 4.87
CA ASP A 8 8.78 5.75 5.46
C ASP A 8 8.79 7.23 5.04
N THR A 9 8.23 7.54 3.87
CA THR A 9 8.22 8.88 3.26
C THR A 9 7.07 9.74 3.76
N CYS A 10 5.81 9.30 3.63
CA CYS A 10 4.65 10.09 4.00
C CYS A 10 4.03 9.70 5.36
N LYS A 11 4.55 8.65 6.02
CA LYS A 11 4.07 8.12 7.32
C LYS A 11 2.63 7.59 7.32
N LYS A 12 1.95 7.58 6.18
CA LYS A 12 0.64 6.95 5.98
C LYS A 12 0.75 5.44 5.79
N VAL A 13 -0.40 4.75 5.84
CA VAL A 13 -0.46 3.30 5.70
C VAL A 13 -0.27 2.91 4.24
N THR A 14 0.63 1.98 4.00
CA THR A 14 0.81 1.29 2.72
C THR A 14 0.82 -0.22 2.95
N TRP A 15 1.18 -0.99 1.94
CA TRP A 15 1.29 -2.44 2.01
C TRP A 15 2.76 -2.87 1.83
N TRP A 16 3.06 -4.08 2.33
CA TRP A 16 4.33 -4.74 2.13
C TRP A 16 4.11 -6.22 1.82
N GLY A 17 4.80 -6.76 0.80
CA GLY A 17 4.73 -8.18 0.43
C GLY A 17 4.82 -8.41 -1.08
N CYS A 18 4.24 -9.50 -1.56
CA CYS A 18 4.36 -9.94 -2.96
C CYS A 18 3.47 -9.16 -3.97
N GLY A 19 2.63 -8.23 -3.52
CA GLY A 19 1.82 -7.40 -4.40
C GLY A 19 0.55 -8.07 -4.98
N ALA A 20 0.34 -9.37 -4.75
CA ALA A 20 -0.85 -10.08 -5.23
C ALA A 20 -2.10 -9.81 -4.37
N HIS A 21 -1.92 -9.44 -3.10
CA HIS A 21 -3.01 -9.24 -2.14
C HIS A 21 -3.15 -7.77 -1.71
N VAL A 22 -2.66 -6.83 -2.52
CA VAL A 22 -2.75 -5.39 -2.23
C VAL A 22 -4.20 -4.91 -2.07
N PRO A 23 -5.14 -5.26 -2.97
CA PRO A 23 -6.54 -4.88 -2.81
C PRO A 23 -7.11 -5.32 -1.46
N MET A 24 -6.81 -6.56 -1.04
CA MET A 24 -7.31 -7.12 0.23
C MET A 24 -6.81 -6.35 1.46
N VAL A 25 -5.60 -5.77 1.40
CA VAL A 25 -5.03 -5.00 2.51
C VAL A 25 -5.47 -3.54 2.44
N MET A 26 -5.31 -2.90 1.29
CA MET A 26 -5.56 -1.46 1.10
C MET A 26 -7.04 -1.11 1.06
N ASP A 27 -7.93 -1.94 0.50
CA ASP A 27 -9.38 -1.65 0.45
C ASP A 27 -10.01 -1.63 1.87
N THR A 28 -9.33 -2.19 2.89
CA THR A 28 -9.78 -2.10 4.30
C THR A 28 -9.36 -0.81 5.00
N ILE A 29 -8.53 0.01 4.36
CA ILE A 29 -7.98 1.24 4.92
C ILE A 29 -8.66 2.43 4.22
N PRO A 30 -9.18 3.42 4.96
CA PRO A 30 -9.72 4.64 4.37
C PRO A 30 -8.69 5.35 3.48
N GLU A 31 -9.10 5.88 2.33
CA GLU A 31 -8.19 6.55 1.38
C GLU A 31 -7.39 7.71 2.01
N GLU A 32 -7.95 8.39 3.01
CA GLU A 32 -7.26 9.44 3.77
C GLU A 32 -5.99 8.93 4.48
N GLU A 33 -6.07 7.71 5.00
CA GLU A 33 -5.00 7.03 5.75
C GLU A 33 -4.05 6.25 4.82
N GLN A 34 -4.39 6.09 3.54
CA GLN A 34 -3.56 5.42 2.56
C GLN A 34 -2.42 6.32 2.08
N CYS A 35 -1.27 5.71 1.83
CA CYS A 35 -0.13 6.35 1.21
C CYS A 35 -0.51 6.94 -0.14
N THR A 36 -0.07 8.17 -0.40
CA THR A 36 -0.31 8.90 -1.65
C THR A 36 0.98 9.12 -2.44
N CYS A 37 2.07 8.42 -2.07
CA CYS A 37 3.34 8.52 -2.78
C CYS A 37 3.25 7.92 -4.18
N GLU A 38 4.13 8.38 -5.06
CA GLU A 38 4.32 7.84 -6.40
C GLU A 38 5.65 7.05 -6.47
N PRO A 39 5.77 6.04 -7.38
CA PRO A 39 4.76 5.59 -8.34
C PRO A 39 3.71 4.68 -7.70
N LYS A 40 2.44 4.85 -8.11
CA LYS A 40 1.38 3.90 -7.77
C LYS A 40 1.54 2.62 -8.58
N VAL A 41 1.02 1.52 -8.04
CA VAL A 41 0.98 0.22 -8.73
C VAL A 41 -0.44 -0.10 -9.15
N GLU A 42 -0.62 -0.54 -10.39
CA GLU A 42 -1.92 -1.04 -10.85
C GLU A 42 -2.08 -2.51 -10.44
N LYS A 43 -3.18 -2.83 -9.76
CA LYS A 43 -3.58 -4.21 -9.43
C LYS A 43 -5.06 -4.39 -9.70
N GLY A 44 -5.41 -5.26 -10.65
CA GLY A 44 -6.80 -5.59 -10.96
C GLY A 44 -7.64 -4.38 -11.40
N GLY A 45 -7.04 -3.44 -12.14
CA GLY A 45 -7.74 -2.24 -12.64
C GLY A 45 -7.92 -1.11 -11.62
N LYS A 46 -7.30 -1.22 -10.45
CA LYS A 46 -7.22 -0.13 -9.46
C LYS A 46 -5.76 0.24 -9.18
N GLU A 47 -5.50 1.51 -8.94
CA GLU A 47 -4.19 2.02 -8.55
C GLU A 47 -4.05 2.01 -7.02
N TYR A 48 -2.92 1.50 -6.54
CA TYR A 48 -2.59 1.43 -5.13
C TYR A 48 -1.25 2.11 -4.84
N PRO A 49 -1.01 2.56 -3.60
CA PRO A 49 0.29 3.13 -3.23
C PRO A 49 1.48 2.21 -3.51
N PRO A 50 2.69 2.77 -3.60
CA PRO A 50 3.91 1.98 -3.68
C PRO A 50 4.10 1.13 -2.43
N MET A 51 4.72 -0.04 -2.61
CA MET A 51 5.12 -0.90 -1.51
C MET A 51 6.05 -0.16 -0.54
N ALA A 52 5.88 -0.39 0.76
CA ALA A 52 6.86 0.09 1.74
C ALA A 52 8.25 -0.48 1.46
N LYS A 53 9.30 0.29 1.75
CA LYS A 53 10.69 -0.19 1.68
C LYS A 53 10.97 -1.23 2.76
N SER A 54 10.30 -1.10 3.90
CA SER A 54 10.45 -1.97 5.06
C SER A 54 9.09 -2.43 5.61
N PRO A 55 9.01 -3.61 6.24
CA PRO A 55 7.77 -4.17 6.77
C PRO A 55 7.30 -3.57 8.11
N SER A 56 7.92 -2.48 8.57
CA SER A 56 7.82 -1.95 9.95
C SER A 56 6.74 -0.88 10.12
#